data_AF-A0A966R258-F1
#
_entry.id   AF-A0A966R258-F1
#
_cell.length_a   1.000
_cell.length_b   1.000
_cell.length_c   1.000
_cell.angle_alpha   90.00
_cell.angle_beta   90.00
_cell.angle_gamma   90.00
#
_symmetry.space_group_name_H-M   'P 1'
#
loop_
_entity.id
_entity.type
_entity.pdbx_description
1 polymer ?
#
loop_
_entity_poly.entity_id
_entity_poly.type
_entity_poly.pdbx_seq_one_letter_code
_entity_poly.pdbx_strand_id
1 'polypeptide(L)'
;MPTPVRLQESRDFRSGLNLVADAFQLQPGETPDCLNVTLMPGGGVRSRDVVAPLNSTALTNTPQSIWTYTNSSGTNQVLVANGTKVGFSTGANFTDITVTLGSASAQVRACTFNDANYWLATAGSTFDLPYKWTGSGTPTTLTQTFVDSYTGSPLTGNMPKARLICAHMGYVWVFCMTGVRYSICLLGCARC
;
A
#
# COMPACT_ATOMS: atom_id res chain seq x y z
N MET A 1 31.27 7.47 -50.64
CA MET A 1 30.11 8.37 -50.40
C MET A 1 29.47 7.93 -49.09
N PRO A 2 29.09 8.84 -48.18
CA PRO A 2 28.41 8.46 -46.95
C PRO A 2 27.06 7.84 -47.29
N THR A 3 26.72 6.73 -46.64
CA THR A 3 25.44 6.06 -46.84
C THR A 3 24.29 7.01 -46.47
N PRO A 4 23.25 7.15 -47.31
CA PRO A 4 22.13 8.02 -47.02
C PRO A 4 21.45 7.61 -45.70
N VAL A 5 21.08 8.59 -44.88
CA VAL A 5 20.25 8.35 -43.70
C VAL A 5 18.92 7.76 -44.18
N ARG A 6 18.65 6.51 -43.80
CA ARG A 6 17.42 5.81 -44.13
C ARG A 6 16.48 5.89 -42.93
N LEU A 7 15.29 6.45 -43.14
CA LEU A 7 14.19 6.33 -42.19
C LEU A 7 13.75 4.87 -42.14
N GLN A 8 13.89 4.24 -40.98
CA GLN A 8 13.38 2.90 -40.73
C GLN A 8 12.15 3.02 -39.85
N GLU A 9 11.01 2.57 -40.37
CA GLU A 9 9.76 2.51 -39.63
C GLU A 9 9.82 1.36 -38.62
N SER A 10 9.62 1.66 -37.34
CA SER A 10 9.44 0.63 -36.30
C SER A 10 7.99 0.18 -36.31
N ARG A 11 7.75 -1.06 -36.76
CA ARG A 11 6.41 -1.60 -37.02
C ARG A 11 5.86 -2.50 -35.91
N ASP A 12 6.72 -2.92 -34.99
CA ASP A 12 6.36 -3.80 -33.89
C ASP A 12 6.95 -3.22 -32.59
N PHE A 13 6.14 -3.13 -31.54
CA PHE A 13 6.57 -2.67 -30.21
C PHE A 13 6.31 -3.73 -29.13
N ARG A 14 6.19 -5.01 -29.50
CA ARG A 14 5.96 -6.12 -28.56
C ARG A 14 7.12 -6.38 -27.59
N SER A 15 8.36 -6.07 -27.98
CA SER A 15 9.55 -6.37 -27.16
C SER A 15 9.74 -5.36 -26.01
N GLY A 16 9.34 -4.10 -26.24
CA GLY A 16 9.19 -3.11 -25.18
C GLY A 16 10.49 -2.51 -24.64
N LEU A 17 10.52 -2.20 -23.34
CA LEU A 17 11.62 -1.50 -22.71
C LEU A 17 12.85 -2.42 -22.56
N ASN A 18 13.94 -2.09 -23.25
CA ASN A 18 15.23 -2.75 -23.08
C ASN A 18 16.26 -1.74 -22.55
N LEU A 19 16.69 -1.93 -21.30
CA LEU A 19 17.70 -1.10 -20.63
C LEU A 19 19.12 -1.70 -20.70
N VAL A 20 19.26 -2.90 -21.25
CA VAL A 20 20.52 -3.66 -21.26
C VAL A 20 21.29 -3.43 -22.56
N ALA A 21 20.60 -3.38 -23.70
CA ALA A 21 21.21 -3.06 -24.97
C ALA A 21 21.51 -1.56 -25.09
N ASP A 22 22.62 -1.22 -25.74
CA ASP A 22 22.90 0.16 -26.14
C ASP A 22 21.82 0.63 -27.13
N ALA A 23 21.54 1.93 -27.16
CA ALA A 23 20.48 2.53 -27.99
C ALA A 23 20.65 2.24 -29.49
N PHE A 24 21.87 1.95 -29.94
CA PHE A 24 22.20 1.59 -31.32
C PHE A 24 22.14 0.08 -31.61
N GLN A 25 21.99 -0.75 -30.57
CA GLN A 25 21.95 -2.22 -30.66
C GLN A 25 20.57 -2.79 -30.29
N LEU A 26 19.56 -1.92 -30.14
CA LEU A 26 18.19 -2.33 -29.85
C LEU A 26 17.62 -3.15 -31.01
N GLN A 27 16.87 -4.20 -30.65
CA GLN A 27 16.14 -4.97 -31.64
C GLN A 27 15.00 -4.14 -32.26
N PRO A 28 14.52 -4.47 -33.48
CA PRO A 28 13.48 -3.72 -34.20
C PRO A 28 12.09 -3.58 -33.55
N GLY A 29 11.94 -3.89 -32.26
CA GLY A 29 10.74 -3.59 -31.47
C GLY A 29 11.02 -3.32 -29.99
N GLU A 30 12.27 -2.97 -29.68
CA GLU A 30 12.72 -2.54 -28.37
C GLU A 30 12.89 -1.02 -28.36
N THR A 31 12.75 -0.43 -27.19
CA THR A 31 12.95 1.00 -26.98
C THR A 31 13.77 1.23 -25.72
N PRO A 32 14.66 2.24 -25.71
CA PRO A 32 15.41 2.59 -24.51
C PRO A 32 14.56 3.43 -23.54
N ASP A 33 13.41 3.95 -24.00
CA ASP A 33 12.51 4.81 -23.23
C ASP A 33 11.04 4.44 -23.46
N CYS A 34 10.31 4.29 -22.35
CA CYS A 34 8.87 4.02 -22.30
C CYS A 34 8.17 4.94 -21.30
N LEU A 35 8.55 6.22 -21.25
CA LEU A 35 7.87 7.18 -20.42
C LEU A 35 6.46 7.49 -20.94
N ASN A 36 5.48 7.45 -20.04
CA ASN A 36 4.07 7.80 -20.29
C ASN A 36 3.40 7.04 -21.45
N VAL A 37 3.90 5.84 -21.78
CA VAL A 37 3.29 4.96 -22.75
C VAL A 37 2.91 3.61 -22.13
N THR A 38 1.92 2.97 -22.73
CA THR A 38 1.52 1.59 -22.47
C THR A 38 1.65 0.82 -23.77
N LEU A 39 2.42 -0.26 -23.73
CA LEU A 39 2.60 -1.17 -24.85
C LEU A 39 1.39 -2.11 -24.93
N MET A 40 0.74 -2.17 -26.09
CA MET A 40 -0.39 -3.04 -26.31
C MET A 40 0.09 -4.41 -26.79
N PRO A 41 -0.54 -5.52 -26.37
CA PRO A 41 -0.17 -6.87 -26.81
C PRO A 41 -0.20 -7.05 -28.34
N GLY A 42 -1.00 -6.24 -29.05
CA GLY A 42 -1.06 -6.22 -30.51
C GLY A 42 0.17 -5.64 -31.21
N GLY A 43 1.14 -5.07 -30.48
CA GLY A 43 2.31 -4.37 -31.04
C GLY A 43 2.10 -2.88 -31.29
N GLY A 44 1.01 -2.31 -30.80
CA GLY A 44 0.76 -0.87 -30.81
C GLY A 44 1.21 -0.18 -29.53
N VAL A 45 1.34 1.15 -29.59
CA VAL A 45 1.64 1.99 -28.43
C VAL A 45 0.44 2.89 -28.18
N ARG A 46 0.02 3.02 -26.92
CA ARG A 46 -0.94 4.03 -26.48
C ARG A 46 -0.31 4.92 -25.44
N SER A 47 -0.76 6.17 -25.33
CA SER A 47 -0.44 6.98 -24.15
C SER A 47 -0.95 6.25 -22.90
N ARG A 48 -0.18 6.37 -21.81
CA ARG A 48 -0.60 5.81 -20.52
C ARG A 48 -1.87 6.51 -20.06
N ASP A 49 -2.79 5.74 -19.51
CA ASP A 49 -4.04 6.29 -18.97
C ASP A 49 -3.72 7.35 -17.92
N VAL A 50 -4.39 8.49 -18.02
CA VAL A 50 -4.20 9.61 -17.10
C VAL A 50 -4.82 9.29 -15.73
N VAL A 51 -4.25 9.84 -14.67
CA VAL A 51 -4.81 9.74 -13.33
C VAL A 51 -5.98 10.74 -13.22
N ALA A 52 -7.17 10.24 -12.91
CA ALA A 52 -8.32 11.08 -12.59
C ALA A 52 -8.34 11.38 -11.06
N PRO A 53 -8.76 12.59 -10.65
CA PRO A 53 -8.94 12.89 -9.23
C PRO A 53 -10.05 12.00 -8.65
N LEU A 54 -9.77 11.39 -7.50
CA LEU A 54 -10.74 10.52 -6.79
C LEU A 54 -11.83 11.34 -6.08
N ASN A 55 -11.42 12.46 -5.48
CA ASN A 55 -12.26 13.32 -4.64
C ASN A 55 -12.57 14.65 -5.35
N SER A 56 -13.80 15.14 -5.21
CA SER A 56 -14.20 16.48 -5.65
C SER A 56 -13.91 17.55 -4.59
N THR A 57 -13.84 17.18 -3.32
CA THR A 57 -13.50 18.08 -2.20
C THR A 57 -12.09 17.81 -1.70
N ALA A 58 -11.30 18.86 -1.51
CA ALA A 58 -9.94 18.74 -0.99
C ALA A 58 -9.90 18.21 0.46
N LEU A 59 -8.88 17.42 0.78
CA LEU A 59 -8.56 17.07 2.16
C LEU A 59 -8.10 18.33 2.91
N THR A 60 -8.51 18.46 4.18
CA THR A 60 -8.18 19.64 5.01
C THR A 60 -6.70 19.74 5.35
N ASN A 61 -5.99 18.61 5.53
CA ASN A 61 -4.55 18.58 5.78
C ASN A 61 -3.84 17.83 4.65
N THR A 62 -2.51 17.94 4.65
CA THR A 62 -1.66 17.15 3.76
C THR A 62 -1.76 15.66 4.15
N PRO A 63 -2.03 14.75 3.20
CA PRO A 63 -2.09 13.33 3.50
C PRO A 63 -0.69 12.76 3.83
N GLN A 64 -0.56 12.08 4.97
CA GLN A 64 0.71 11.52 5.45
C GLN A 64 0.96 10.10 4.95
N SER A 65 -0.10 9.33 4.70
CA SER A 65 -0.04 7.93 4.30
C SER A 65 -1.32 7.54 3.59
N ILE A 66 -1.21 6.70 2.55
CA ILE A 66 -2.34 6.14 1.80
C ILE A 66 -2.16 4.63 1.75
N TRP A 67 -3.24 3.88 1.96
CA TRP A 67 -3.24 2.42 1.86
C TRP A 67 -4.60 1.91 1.39
N THR A 68 -4.67 0.63 1.08
CA THR A 68 -5.89 -0.03 0.62
C THR A 68 -6.40 -1.02 1.66
N TYR A 69 -7.72 -1.15 1.72
CA TYR A 69 -8.42 -2.20 2.44
C TYR A 69 -9.35 -2.93 1.49
N THR A 70 -9.18 -4.24 1.44
CA THR A 70 -10.04 -5.14 0.69
C THR A 70 -10.48 -6.30 1.58
N ASN A 71 -11.66 -6.86 1.36
CA ASN A 71 -12.09 -8.06 2.07
C ASN A 71 -12.75 -9.08 1.14
N SER A 72 -12.90 -10.31 1.64
CA SER A 72 -13.53 -11.43 0.93
C SER A 72 -14.99 -11.13 0.52
N SER A 73 -15.69 -10.29 1.27
CA SER A 73 -17.06 -9.82 0.98
C SER A 73 -17.15 -8.78 -0.14
N GLY A 74 -16.03 -8.43 -0.79
CA GLY A 74 -16.00 -7.51 -1.93
C GLY A 74 -15.90 -6.03 -1.58
N THR A 75 -15.58 -5.69 -0.32
CA THR A 75 -15.26 -4.30 0.05
C THR A 75 -13.94 -3.92 -0.58
N ASN A 76 -13.88 -2.75 -1.22
CA ASN A 76 -12.65 -2.16 -1.72
C ASN A 76 -12.63 -0.67 -1.36
N GLN A 77 -11.71 -0.30 -0.49
CA GLN A 77 -11.63 1.04 0.08
C GLN A 77 -10.19 1.55 0.04
N VAL A 78 -10.03 2.83 -0.28
CA VAL A 78 -8.77 3.55 -0.13
C VAL A 78 -8.84 4.31 1.18
N LEU A 79 -7.82 4.18 2.01
CA LEU A 79 -7.70 4.89 3.27
C LEU A 79 -6.58 5.91 3.21
N VAL A 80 -6.74 6.98 3.95
CA VAL A 80 -5.78 8.07 4.04
C VAL A 80 -5.63 8.54 5.48
N ALA A 81 -4.39 8.74 5.92
CA ALA A 81 -4.10 9.52 7.11
C ALA A 81 -4.05 10.99 6.69
N ASN A 82 -4.87 11.82 7.34
CA ASN A 82 -5.06 13.23 7.04
C ASN A 82 -4.98 14.06 8.34
N GLY A 83 -3.77 14.37 8.76
CA GLY A 83 -3.50 15.01 10.04
C GLY A 83 -3.70 14.02 11.18
N THR A 84 -4.53 14.37 12.17
CA THR A 84 -4.90 13.48 13.28
C THR A 84 -6.05 12.54 12.93
N LYS A 85 -6.56 12.57 11.70
CA LYS A 85 -7.72 11.79 11.28
C LYS A 85 -7.32 10.70 10.29
N VAL A 86 -8.12 9.64 10.27
CA VAL A 86 -8.09 8.64 9.19
C VAL A 86 -9.39 8.76 8.41
N GLY A 87 -9.32 8.85 7.10
CA GLY A 87 -10.47 8.82 6.21
C GLY A 87 -10.47 7.59 5.33
N PHE A 88 -11.65 7.17 4.88
CA PHE A 88 -11.80 6.11 3.87
C PHE A 88 -12.63 6.62 2.68
N SER A 89 -12.38 6.06 1.49
CA SER A 89 -13.14 6.32 0.27
C SER A 89 -13.49 4.99 -0.40
N THR A 90 -14.72 4.92 -0.92
CA THR A 90 -15.23 3.81 -1.75
C THR A 90 -15.27 4.18 -3.24
N GLY A 91 -14.55 5.23 -3.66
CA GLY A 91 -14.63 5.76 -5.04
C GLY A 91 -15.13 7.21 -5.14
N ALA A 92 -15.29 7.92 -4.03
CA ALA A 92 -15.75 9.30 -3.97
C ALA A 92 -14.96 10.09 -2.91
N ASN A 93 -15.55 11.17 -2.37
CA ASN A 93 -14.94 11.94 -1.28
C ASN A 93 -14.65 11.07 -0.05
N PHE A 94 -13.57 11.40 0.65
CA PHE A 94 -13.19 10.70 1.87
C PHE A 94 -14.16 11.01 3.00
N THR A 95 -14.55 9.96 3.72
CA THR A 95 -15.33 10.04 4.96
C THR A 95 -14.41 9.78 6.13
N ASP A 96 -14.44 10.65 7.14
CA ASP A 96 -13.64 10.48 8.35
C ASP A 96 -14.10 9.25 9.14
N ILE A 97 -13.15 8.41 9.54
CA ILE A 97 -13.32 7.34 10.52
C ILE A 97 -13.26 7.98 11.91
N THR A 98 -14.13 7.53 12.83
CA THR A 98 -14.17 7.99 14.22
C THR A 98 -12.96 7.50 15.02
N VAL A 99 -11.79 8.05 14.72
CA VAL A 99 -10.52 7.80 15.41
C VAL A 99 -9.68 9.08 15.38
N THR A 100 -8.91 9.32 16.44
CA THR A 100 -7.95 10.41 16.50
C THR A 100 -6.56 9.82 16.73
N LEU A 101 -5.67 10.03 15.77
CA LEU A 101 -4.25 9.72 15.88
C LEU A 101 -3.59 10.70 16.85
N GLY A 102 -2.62 10.23 17.63
CA GLY A 102 -1.93 11.02 18.64
C GLY A 102 -1.06 12.15 18.09
N SER A 103 -0.79 12.16 16.77
CA SER A 103 -0.03 13.23 16.11
C SER A 103 -0.52 13.50 14.70
N ALA A 104 -0.59 14.79 14.33
CA ALA A 104 -0.95 15.26 13.00
C ALA A 104 0.13 14.96 11.92
N SER A 105 1.30 14.48 12.33
CA SER A 105 2.38 14.08 11.43
C SER A 105 2.64 12.57 11.46
N ALA A 106 1.72 11.81 12.09
CA ALA A 106 1.90 10.38 12.22
C ALA A 106 1.86 9.69 10.85
N GLN A 107 2.90 8.94 10.55
CA GLN A 107 2.90 8.01 9.44
C GLN A 107 2.11 6.78 9.85
N VAL A 108 1.14 6.39 9.03
CA VAL A 108 0.36 5.18 9.26
C VAL A 108 0.99 4.03 8.49
N ARG A 109 1.09 2.88 9.15
CA ARG A 109 1.42 1.60 8.53
C ARG A 109 0.27 0.66 8.75
N ALA A 110 -0.20 0.06 7.67
CA ALA A 110 -1.37 -0.79 7.69
C ALA A 110 -1.12 -2.09 6.95
N CYS A 111 -1.80 -3.15 7.38
CA CYS A 111 -1.95 -4.37 6.61
C CYS A 111 -3.38 -4.87 6.70
N THR A 112 -3.83 -5.52 5.65
CA THR A 112 -5.12 -6.20 5.63
C THR A 112 -4.87 -7.67 5.91
N PHE A 113 -5.57 -8.21 6.90
CA PHE A 113 -5.46 -9.59 7.34
C PHE A 113 -6.77 -10.08 7.92
N ASN A 114 -7.19 -11.31 7.57
CA ASN A 114 -8.42 -11.93 8.07
C ASN A 114 -9.65 -11.00 7.99
N ASP A 115 -9.88 -10.42 6.80
CA ASP A 115 -10.98 -9.48 6.51
C ASP A 115 -11.06 -8.26 7.45
N ALA A 116 -9.93 -7.87 8.03
CA ALA A 116 -9.80 -6.66 8.81
C ALA A 116 -8.56 -5.87 8.41
N ASN A 117 -8.67 -4.55 8.46
CA ASN A 117 -7.55 -3.65 8.33
C ASN A 117 -6.95 -3.41 9.72
N TYR A 118 -5.66 -3.70 9.85
CA TYR A 118 -4.87 -3.38 11.03
C TYR A 118 -3.96 -2.22 10.69
N TRP A 119 -3.91 -1.20 11.55
CA TRP A 119 -2.98 -0.10 11.37
C TRP A 119 -2.40 0.43 12.67
N LEU A 120 -1.25 1.08 12.53
CA LEU A 120 -0.55 1.76 13.60
C LEU A 120 -0.06 3.11 13.09
N ALA A 121 -0.23 4.14 13.90
CA ALA A 121 0.30 5.46 13.66
C ALA A 121 1.60 5.64 14.46
N THR A 122 2.63 6.18 13.79
CA THR A 122 3.92 6.48 14.42
C THR A 122 4.35 7.90 14.07
N ALA A 123 4.73 8.68 15.08
CA ALA A 123 5.35 9.99 14.91
C ALA A 123 6.70 10.01 15.62
N GLY A 124 7.79 9.89 14.85
CA GLY A 124 9.14 9.77 15.40
C GLY A 124 9.30 8.52 16.26
N SER A 125 9.62 8.69 17.55
CA SER A 125 9.75 7.63 18.54
C SER A 125 8.45 7.34 19.32
N THR A 126 7.36 8.06 19.03
CA THR A 126 6.07 7.89 19.70
C THR A 126 5.16 7.00 18.88
N PHE A 127 4.57 6.01 19.54
CA PHE A 127 3.69 5.02 18.93
C PHE A 127 2.29 5.12 19.53
N ASP A 128 1.29 5.28 18.66
CA ASP A 128 -0.11 5.14 19.02
C ASP A 128 -0.45 3.68 19.32
N LEU A 129 -1.65 3.46 19.87
CA LEU A 129 -2.20 2.12 19.99
C LEU A 129 -2.53 1.55 18.60
N PRO A 130 -2.40 0.23 18.40
CA PRO A 130 -2.86 -0.40 17.18
C PRO A 130 -4.39 -0.35 17.08
N TYR A 131 -4.89 -0.24 15.86
CA TYR A 131 -6.31 -0.25 15.57
C TYR A 131 -6.64 -1.41 14.64
N LYS A 132 -7.82 -2.00 14.85
CA LYS A 132 -8.46 -2.96 13.96
C LYS A 132 -9.76 -2.37 13.44
N TRP A 133 -10.00 -2.48 12.14
CA TRP A 133 -11.21 -1.99 11.50
C TRP A 133 -11.70 -2.96 10.44
N THR A 134 -13.02 -3.12 10.34
CA THR A 134 -13.65 -4.12 9.46
C THR A 134 -14.29 -3.50 8.21
N GLY A 135 -14.04 -2.22 7.94
CA GLY A 135 -14.57 -1.52 6.76
C GLY A 135 -15.75 -0.60 7.02
N SER A 136 -16.22 -0.52 8.27
CA SER A 136 -17.30 0.37 8.69
C SER A 136 -17.24 0.64 10.19
N GLY A 137 -17.90 1.72 10.63
CA GLY A 137 -18.01 2.08 12.05
C GLY A 137 -16.70 2.50 12.71
N THR A 138 -16.71 2.49 14.05
CA THR A 138 -15.58 2.89 14.88
C THR A 138 -14.54 1.77 14.96
N PRO A 139 -13.24 2.05 14.71
CA PRO A 139 -12.18 1.06 14.87
C PRO A 139 -12.06 0.56 16.32
N THR A 140 -11.76 -0.72 16.47
CA THR A 140 -11.42 -1.29 17.76
C THR A 140 -9.97 -0.94 18.09
N THR A 141 -9.74 -0.30 19.23
CA THR A 141 -8.38 -0.06 19.74
C THR A 141 -7.87 -1.35 20.39
N LEU A 142 -6.73 -1.86 19.92
CA LEU A 142 -6.14 -3.09 20.42
C LEU A 142 -5.25 -2.84 21.62
N THR A 143 -5.17 -3.82 22.52
CA THR A 143 -4.31 -3.72 23.70
C THR A 143 -2.89 -4.23 23.42
N GLN A 144 -1.95 -3.83 24.28
CA GLN A 144 -0.51 -4.08 24.10
C GLN A 144 -0.01 -5.42 24.65
N THR A 145 -0.90 -6.27 25.17
CA THR A 145 -0.51 -7.55 25.78
C THR A 145 -0.12 -8.54 24.67
N PHE A 146 1.16 -8.60 24.33
CA PHE A 146 1.66 -9.60 23.38
C PHE A 146 1.73 -10.97 24.06
N VAL A 147 1.40 -12.02 23.30
CA VAL A 147 1.57 -13.42 23.71
C VAL A 147 2.63 -14.00 22.77
N ASP A 148 3.75 -14.44 23.34
CA ASP A 148 4.89 -15.05 22.63
C ASP A 148 4.79 -16.59 22.54
N SER A 149 3.67 -17.17 22.99
CA SER A 149 3.44 -18.60 23.02
C SER A 149 2.66 -19.10 21.80
N TYR A 150 3.23 -20.08 21.10
CA TYR A 150 2.60 -20.80 19.98
C TYR A 150 1.54 -21.83 20.43
N THR A 151 1.51 -22.19 21.72
CA THR A 151 0.67 -23.29 22.25
C THR A 151 -0.67 -22.83 22.81
N GLY A 152 -1.05 -21.58 22.58
CA GLY A 152 -2.38 -21.05 22.90
C GLY A 152 -2.66 -19.86 22.01
N SER A 153 -3.20 -20.11 20.82
CA SER A 153 -3.58 -19.06 19.86
C SER A 153 -4.32 -17.94 20.61
N PRO A 154 -3.87 -16.68 20.54
CA PRO A 154 -4.53 -15.60 21.25
C PRO A 154 -5.99 -15.49 20.76
N LEU A 155 -6.93 -15.78 21.67
CA LEU A 155 -8.37 -15.78 21.39
C LEU A 155 -8.94 -14.35 21.25
N THR A 156 -8.14 -13.32 21.57
CA THR A 156 -8.57 -11.92 21.54
C THR A 156 -7.45 -10.93 21.18
N GLY A 157 -7.76 -10.04 20.22
CA GLY A 157 -7.64 -8.58 20.33
C GLY A 157 -6.30 -7.90 20.62
N ASN A 158 -5.15 -8.58 20.55
CA ASN A 158 -3.88 -7.98 20.95
C ASN A 158 -2.94 -7.77 19.77
N MET A 159 -2.19 -6.67 19.82
CA MET A 159 -1.16 -6.35 18.85
C MET A 159 -0.12 -5.44 19.52
N PRO A 160 1.18 -5.74 19.42
CA PRO A 160 2.20 -4.86 19.98
C PRO A 160 2.31 -3.57 19.18
N LYS A 161 2.76 -2.50 19.84
CA LYS A 161 3.14 -1.27 19.16
C LYS A 161 4.34 -1.54 18.24
N ALA A 162 4.25 -1.05 17.00
CA ALA A 162 5.24 -1.33 15.98
C ALA A 162 5.36 -0.17 14.99
N ARG A 163 6.54 -0.06 14.39
CA ARG A 163 6.85 0.89 13.32
C ARG A 163 6.60 0.32 11.94
N LEU A 164 6.73 -0.99 11.80
CA LEU A 164 6.51 -1.70 10.55
C LEU A 164 5.54 -2.86 10.80
N ILE A 165 4.70 -3.09 9.81
CA ILE A 165 3.70 -4.16 9.80
C ILE A 165 3.67 -4.75 8.39
N CYS A 166 3.56 -6.07 8.28
CA CYS A 166 3.22 -6.73 7.03
C CYS A 166 2.46 -8.03 7.30
N ALA A 167 1.63 -8.46 6.34
CA ALA A 167 1.01 -9.77 6.39
C ALA A 167 1.76 -10.70 5.43
N HIS A 168 2.10 -11.91 5.89
CA HIS A 168 2.75 -12.93 5.08
C HIS A 168 2.42 -14.33 5.58
N MET A 169 2.04 -15.23 4.66
CA MET A 169 1.77 -16.66 4.91
C MET A 169 0.77 -16.94 6.04
N GLY A 170 -0.31 -16.17 6.11
CA GLY A 170 -1.35 -16.37 7.13
C GLY A 170 -1.00 -15.78 8.50
N TYR A 171 0.05 -14.94 8.57
CA TYR A 171 0.50 -14.28 9.77
C TYR A 171 0.72 -12.79 9.56
N VAL A 172 0.52 -12.01 10.62
CA VAL A 172 0.96 -10.62 10.67
C VAL A 172 2.32 -10.55 11.35
N TRP A 173 3.23 -9.82 10.75
CA TRP A 173 4.57 -9.53 11.23
C TRP A 173 4.61 -8.06 11.63
N VAL A 174 5.16 -7.81 12.81
CA VAL A 174 5.23 -6.49 13.42
C VAL A 174 6.64 -6.26 13.92
N PHE A 175 7.14 -5.05 13.74
CA PHE A 175 8.51 -4.71 14.11
C PHE A 175 8.56 -3.32 14.76
N CYS A 176 9.12 -3.26 15.96
CA CYS A 176 9.32 -2.02 16.71
C CYS A 176 10.82 -1.68 16.80
N MET A 177 11.17 -0.41 16.64
CA MET A 177 12.55 0.09 16.81
C MET A 177 12.63 0.95 18.07
N THR A 178 12.59 0.32 19.24
CA THR A 178 12.87 0.98 20.51
C THR A 178 13.81 0.10 21.34
N GLY A 179 15.12 0.30 21.14
CA GLY A 179 16.14 -0.57 21.73
C GLY A 179 16.11 -2.00 21.16
N VAL A 180 17.13 -2.79 21.47
CA VAL A 180 17.40 -4.13 20.91
C VAL A 180 16.40 -5.18 21.43
N ARG A 181 15.10 -4.97 21.21
CA ARG A 181 14.04 -5.93 21.53
C ARG A 181 13.17 -6.15 20.31
N TYR A 182 13.41 -7.27 19.66
CA TYR A 182 12.61 -7.76 18.55
C TYR A 182 11.42 -8.52 19.11
N SER A 183 10.20 -8.03 18.90
CA SER A 183 8.98 -8.74 19.28
C SER A 183 8.20 -9.06 18.02
N ILE A 184 8.34 -10.29 17.55
CA ILE A 184 7.49 -10.87 16.51
C ILE A 184 6.22 -11.40 17.18
N CYS A 185 5.07 -10.78 16.91
CA CYS A 185 3.78 -11.28 17.37
C CYS A 185 3.03 -11.85 16.19
N LEU A 186 2.79 -13.16 16.21
CA LEU A 186 2.08 -13.90 15.17
C LEU A 186 0.57 -13.82 15.45
N LEU A 187 -0.18 -13.05 14.66
CA LEU A 187 -1.64 -13.16 14.63
C LEU A 187 -2.02 -14.27 13.64
N GLY A 188 -2.41 -15.44 14.17
CA GLY A 188 -2.83 -16.59 13.37
C GLY A 188 -4.31 -16.51 12.98
N CYS A 189 -4.63 -16.92 11.75
CA CYS A 189 -6.01 -17.14 11.29
C CYS A 189 -6.48 -18.54 11.74
N ALA A 190 -7.55 -18.61 12.52
CA ALA A 190 -8.30 -19.86 12.68
C ALA A 190 -9.05 -20.11 11.37
N ARG A 191 -8.64 -21.15 10.65
CA ARG A 191 -9.22 -21.54 9.34
C ARG A 191 -10.74 -21.70 9.44
N CYS A 192 -11.46 -21.14 8.49
CA CYS A 192 -12.74 -21.68 8.02
C CYS A 192 -12.46 -22.56 6.80
#